data_AF-A0A6B9Y4N9-F1
#
_entry.id   AF-A0A6B9Y4N9-F1
#
_cell.length_a   1.000
_cell.length_b   1.000
_cell.length_c   1.000
_cell.angle_alpha   90.00
_cell.angle_beta   90.00
_cell.angle_gamma   90.00
#
_symmetry.space_group_name_H-M   'P 1'
#
loop_
_entity.id
_entity.type
_entity.pdbx_description
1 polymer ?
#
loop_
_entity_poly.entity_id
_entity_poly.type
_entity_poly.pdbx_seq_one_letter_code
_entity_poly.pdbx_strand_id
1 'polypeptide(L)'
;MGETTLALVGATGGAGTTRTAVELAAMGAIDGREVVVIDAAYATQGLSEYVSGRIDPDVTTLVTEGRTDDPDPAAYAVDGDWDGAVRLVPASAPFERIARAKRVEAAEGLASLIEAAAEEVDHVVVDAPPVASNQAVAAVTAADRIAAVTPATVHGRDALERLRGRVQDVGERVDATVATRGSLPAADVDLPTAESEPVTRPTVRPNGDAYGQAIATALETCFGTTLSEAGEGAGVLNRFR
;
A
#
# COMPACT_ATOMS: atom_id res chain seq x y z
N MET A 1 14.60 -7.23 13.86
CA MET A 1 13.45 -7.65 13.04
C MET A 1 13.55 -6.89 11.74
N GLY A 2 13.16 -7.46 10.61
CA GLY A 2 13.19 -6.74 9.32
C GLY A 2 12.14 -5.62 9.31
N GLU A 3 12.25 -4.69 8.39
CA GLU A 3 11.20 -3.70 8.11
C GLU A 3 10.03 -4.44 7.44
N THR A 4 8.87 -4.47 8.10
CA THR A 4 7.70 -5.28 7.71
C THR A 4 6.49 -4.43 7.37
N THR A 5 6.51 -3.14 7.71
CA THR A 5 5.39 -2.22 7.47
C THR A 5 5.81 -1.07 6.54
N LEU A 6 4.99 -0.81 5.53
CA LEU A 6 5.21 0.21 4.51
C LEU A 6 4.03 1.18 4.44
N ALA A 7 4.26 2.46 4.72
CA ALA A 7 3.33 3.51 4.37
C ALA A 7 3.52 3.91 2.91
N LEU A 8 2.56 3.56 2.05
CA LEU A 8 2.55 3.96 0.64
C LEU A 8 1.70 5.21 0.47
N VAL A 9 2.34 6.36 0.25
CA VAL A 9 1.69 7.68 0.34
C VAL A 9 1.58 8.34 -1.03
N GLY A 10 0.35 8.66 -1.45
CA GLY A 10 0.14 9.44 -2.68
C GLY A 10 0.60 10.89 -2.53
N ALA A 11 1.44 11.38 -3.44
CA ALA A 11 1.81 12.80 -3.52
C ALA A 11 0.64 13.69 -3.98
N THR A 12 -0.28 13.11 -4.77
CA THR A 12 -1.47 13.77 -5.32
C THR A 12 -2.70 12.87 -5.17
N GLY A 13 -3.89 13.47 -5.25
CA GLY A 13 -5.10 12.70 -5.56
C GLY A 13 -4.92 11.98 -6.90
N GLY A 14 -5.30 10.70 -6.98
CA GLY A 14 -5.15 9.90 -8.18
C GLY A 14 -3.69 9.64 -8.60
N ALA A 15 -2.72 9.61 -7.67
CA ALA A 15 -1.34 9.25 -7.98
C ALA A 15 -1.16 7.80 -8.44
N GLY A 16 -2.17 6.94 -8.20
CA GLY A 16 -2.09 5.49 -8.46
C GLY A 16 -1.73 4.67 -7.22
N THR A 17 -1.70 5.28 -6.03
CA THR A 17 -1.30 4.67 -4.75
C THR A 17 -2.02 3.37 -4.44
N THR A 18 -3.35 3.36 -4.43
CA THR A 18 -4.15 2.16 -4.18
C THR A 18 -3.83 1.02 -5.13
N ARG A 19 -3.71 1.31 -6.43
CA ARG A 19 -3.33 0.30 -7.43
C ARG A 19 -1.93 -0.23 -7.11
N THR A 20 -0.95 0.66 -6.91
CA THR A 20 0.40 0.25 -6.54
C THR A 20 0.42 -0.60 -5.27
N ALA A 21 -0.35 -0.27 -4.23
CA ALA A 21 -0.43 -1.05 -2.99
C ALA A 21 -0.90 -2.49 -3.24
N VAL A 22 -1.97 -2.65 -4.02
CA VAL A 22 -2.53 -3.96 -4.37
C VAL A 22 -1.56 -4.77 -5.24
N GLU A 23 -0.87 -4.13 -6.19
CA GLU A 23 0.11 -4.80 -7.06
C GLU A 23 1.37 -5.23 -6.29
N LEU A 24 1.84 -4.40 -5.34
CA LEU A 24 2.92 -4.76 -4.43
C LEU A 24 2.53 -5.97 -3.56
N ALA A 25 1.30 -5.99 -3.03
CA ALA A 25 0.82 -7.10 -2.22
C ALA A 25 0.74 -8.40 -3.03
N ALA A 26 0.19 -8.34 -4.25
CA ALA A 26 0.16 -9.49 -5.15
C ALA A 26 1.56 -9.98 -5.53
N MET A 27 2.52 -9.07 -5.76
CA MET A 27 3.92 -9.47 -5.99
C MET A 27 4.56 -10.12 -4.76
N GLY A 28 4.28 -9.61 -3.56
CA GLY A 28 4.74 -10.25 -2.32
C GLY A 28 4.16 -11.65 -2.16
N ALA A 29 2.87 -11.85 -2.47
CA ALA A 29 2.26 -13.17 -2.47
C ALA A 29 2.83 -14.11 -3.53
N ILE A 30 3.21 -13.60 -4.71
CA ILE A 30 3.95 -14.37 -5.74
C ILE A 30 5.33 -14.83 -5.23
N ASP A 31 5.97 -14.04 -4.35
CA ASP A 31 7.19 -14.40 -3.59
C ASP A 31 6.89 -15.32 -2.38
N GLY A 32 5.65 -15.76 -2.21
CA GLY A 32 5.24 -16.69 -1.15
C GLY A 32 4.92 -16.03 0.19
N ARG A 33 4.77 -14.70 0.24
CA ARG A 33 4.55 -13.95 1.48
C ARG A 33 3.06 -13.77 1.80
N GLU A 34 2.75 -13.67 3.09
CA GLU A 34 1.48 -13.14 3.54
C GLU A 34 1.53 -11.61 3.57
N VAL A 35 0.63 -10.97 2.83
CA VAL A 35 0.58 -9.50 2.73
C VAL A 35 -0.82 -8.97 3.05
N VAL A 36 -0.88 -7.96 3.91
CA VAL A 36 -2.10 -7.21 4.22
C VAL A 36 -1.98 -5.79 3.69
N VAL A 37 -3.02 -5.31 2.99
CA VAL A 37 -3.15 -3.90 2.60
C VAL A 37 -4.21 -3.22 3.46
N ILE A 38 -3.83 -2.20 4.23
CA ILE A 38 -4.75 -1.42 5.07
C ILE A 38 -5.06 -0.09 4.38
N ASP A 39 -6.34 0.19 4.15
CA ASP A 39 -6.78 1.45 3.55
C ASP A 39 -6.75 2.58 4.59
N ALA A 40 -5.96 3.63 4.37
CA ALA A 40 -6.02 4.89 5.13
C ALA A 40 -6.57 6.06 4.26
N ALA A 41 -6.84 5.79 2.99
CA ALA A 41 -7.39 6.71 1.99
C ALA A 41 -8.93 6.77 2.06
N TYR A 42 -9.47 6.93 3.28
CA TYR A 42 -10.91 6.90 3.60
C TYR A 42 -11.79 7.82 2.74
N ALA A 43 -11.22 8.88 2.16
CA ALA A 43 -11.99 9.82 1.34
C ALA A 43 -12.29 9.27 -0.06
N THR A 44 -11.40 8.44 -0.61
CA THR A 44 -11.53 7.86 -1.95
C THR A 44 -12.03 6.44 -1.90
N GLN A 45 -11.75 5.69 -0.82
CA GLN A 45 -12.24 4.33 -0.60
C GLN A 45 -11.89 3.38 -1.76
N GLY A 46 -10.77 3.65 -2.44
CA GLY A 46 -10.41 2.96 -3.68
C GLY A 46 -10.12 1.47 -3.46
N LEU A 47 -9.68 1.09 -2.26
CA LEU A 47 -9.39 -0.32 -1.95
C LEU A 47 -10.66 -1.17 -1.95
N SER A 48 -11.83 -0.57 -1.67
CA SER A 48 -13.12 -1.26 -1.70
C SER A 48 -13.49 -1.80 -3.09
N GLU A 49 -12.96 -1.21 -4.15
CA GLU A 49 -13.22 -1.63 -5.54
C GLU A 49 -12.61 -3.01 -5.87
N TYR A 50 -11.65 -3.47 -5.05
CA TYR A 50 -11.01 -4.78 -5.18
C TYR A 50 -11.70 -5.88 -4.36
N VAL A 51 -12.70 -5.53 -3.55
CA VAL A 51 -13.44 -6.49 -2.72
C VAL A 51 -14.83 -6.71 -3.29
N SER A 52 -15.14 -7.96 -3.63
CA SER A 52 -16.49 -8.31 -4.09
C SER A 52 -17.43 -8.55 -2.92
N GLY A 53 -18.65 -8.05 -3.02
CA GLY A 53 -19.71 -8.31 -2.04
C GLY A 53 -19.85 -7.21 -1.00
N ARG A 54 -20.42 -7.57 0.16
CA ARG A 54 -20.69 -6.62 1.25
C ARG A 54 -19.43 -6.47 2.11
N ILE A 55 -18.98 -5.23 2.29
CA ILE A 55 -17.91 -4.88 3.22
C ILE A 55 -18.56 -4.43 4.53
N ASP A 56 -18.52 -5.30 5.54
CA ASP A 56 -18.97 -5.04 6.91
C ASP A 56 -18.44 -6.13 7.88
N PRO A 57 -17.52 -5.81 8.81
CA PRO A 57 -16.97 -4.49 9.09
C PRO A 57 -15.92 -4.03 8.05
N ASP A 58 -15.59 -2.74 8.11
CA ASP A 58 -14.52 -2.09 7.33
C ASP A 58 -13.45 -1.50 8.27
N VAL A 59 -12.33 -1.01 7.73
CA VAL A 59 -11.24 -0.41 8.54
C VAL A 59 -11.74 0.72 9.44
N THR A 60 -12.68 1.53 8.95
CA THR A 60 -13.21 2.67 9.69
C THR A 60 -14.07 2.23 10.88
N THR A 61 -14.70 1.06 10.79
CA THR A 61 -15.43 0.43 11.90
C THR A 61 -14.45 0.01 12.99
N LEU A 62 -13.36 -0.67 12.63
CA LEU A 62 -12.34 -1.09 13.60
C LEU A 62 -11.79 0.09 14.41
N VAL A 63 -11.32 1.14 13.73
CA VAL A 63 -10.68 2.28 14.40
C VAL A 63 -11.67 3.17 15.16
N THR A 64 -12.95 3.22 14.77
CA THR A 64 -13.96 4.03 15.48
C THR A 64 -14.64 3.31 16.63
N GLU A 65 -14.58 1.99 16.66
CA GLU A 65 -15.05 1.13 17.75
C GLU A 65 -13.93 0.69 18.70
N GLY A 66 -12.66 1.04 18.39
CA GLY A 66 -11.50 0.66 19.19
C GLY A 66 -11.19 -0.85 19.15
N ARG A 67 -11.52 -1.51 18.03
CA ARG A 67 -11.29 -2.94 17.79
C ARG A 67 -10.04 -3.11 16.92
N THR A 68 -8.90 -2.66 17.44
CA THR A 68 -7.67 -2.47 16.66
C THR A 68 -6.61 -3.54 16.93
N ASP A 69 -6.87 -4.45 17.86
CA ASP A 69 -5.95 -5.54 18.22
C ASP A 69 -5.93 -6.68 17.19
N ASP A 70 -6.83 -6.65 16.21
CA ASP A 70 -6.95 -7.70 15.18
C ASP A 70 -7.58 -7.11 13.89
N PRO A 71 -6.88 -7.16 12.74
CA PRO A 71 -7.44 -6.73 11.46
C PRO A 71 -8.37 -7.76 10.80
N ASP A 72 -8.32 -9.04 11.19
CA ASP A 72 -9.01 -10.14 10.51
C ASP A 72 -10.51 -9.93 10.29
N PRO A 73 -11.28 -9.37 11.27
CA PRO A 73 -12.70 -9.13 11.08
C PRO A 73 -13.04 -8.24 9.88
N ALA A 74 -12.13 -7.36 9.45
CA ALA A 74 -12.28 -6.50 8.30
C ALA A 74 -11.31 -6.86 7.16
N ALA A 75 -10.64 -8.01 7.23
CA ALA A 75 -9.69 -8.48 6.23
C ALA A 75 -10.39 -9.37 5.19
N TYR A 76 -10.36 -8.96 3.93
CA TYR A 76 -10.98 -9.67 2.82
C TYR A 76 -9.89 -10.28 1.94
N ALA A 77 -9.95 -11.60 1.75
CA ALA A 77 -9.01 -12.30 0.89
C ALA A 77 -9.21 -11.89 -0.58
N VAL A 78 -8.09 -11.77 -1.30
CA VAL A 78 -8.07 -11.58 -2.75
C VAL A 78 -7.67 -12.89 -3.38
N ASP A 79 -8.43 -13.35 -4.37
CA ASP A 79 -8.07 -14.54 -5.14
C ASP A 79 -7.01 -14.21 -6.19
N GLY A 80 -6.05 -15.12 -6.35
CA GLY A 80 -5.09 -15.08 -7.44
C GLY A 80 -4.23 -16.34 -7.53
N ASP A 81 -3.29 -16.33 -8.47
CA ASP A 81 -2.39 -17.45 -8.75
C ASP A 81 -1.02 -17.14 -8.13
N TRP A 82 -0.90 -17.42 -6.83
CA TRP A 82 0.29 -17.18 -6.02
C TRP A 82 0.36 -18.15 -4.84
N ASP A 83 1.57 -18.36 -4.31
CA ASP A 83 1.82 -19.30 -3.20
C ASP A 83 1.55 -18.68 -1.81
N GLY A 84 1.64 -17.36 -1.70
CA GLY A 84 1.36 -16.59 -0.48
C GLY A 84 -0.12 -16.22 -0.33
N ALA A 85 -0.39 -15.11 0.35
CA ALA A 85 -1.75 -14.62 0.57
C ALA A 85 -1.83 -13.10 0.46
N VAL A 86 -2.95 -12.60 -0.07
CA VAL A 86 -3.28 -11.16 -0.08
C VAL A 86 -4.60 -10.96 0.65
N ARG A 87 -4.58 -10.09 1.66
CA ARG A 87 -5.77 -9.65 2.38
C ARG A 87 -5.88 -8.12 2.30
N LEU A 88 -7.09 -7.60 2.08
CA LEU A 88 -7.36 -6.16 2.04
C LEU A 88 -8.23 -5.78 3.22
N VAL A 89 -7.90 -4.68 3.88
CA VAL A 89 -8.68 -4.07 4.96
C VAL A 89 -9.22 -2.72 4.45
N PRO A 90 -10.29 -2.73 3.61
CA PRO A 90 -10.76 -1.55 2.89
C PRO A 90 -11.55 -0.59 3.78
N ALA A 91 -11.64 0.68 3.35
CA ALA A 91 -12.66 1.60 3.84
C ALA A 91 -13.91 1.53 2.95
N SER A 92 -15.09 1.43 3.57
CA SER A 92 -16.40 1.43 2.92
C SER A 92 -17.46 1.97 3.87
N ALA A 93 -17.46 3.29 4.06
CA ALA A 93 -18.19 3.99 5.09
C ALA A 93 -18.97 5.21 4.59
N PRO A 94 -20.09 5.56 5.25
CA PRO A 94 -20.73 6.84 5.06
C PRO A 94 -19.83 7.98 5.58
N PHE A 95 -20.04 9.19 5.04
CA PHE A 95 -19.26 10.37 5.38
C PHE A 95 -19.16 10.64 6.90
N GLU A 96 -20.24 10.41 7.64
CA GLU A 96 -20.25 10.58 9.10
C GLU A 96 -19.17 9.72 9.78
N ARG A 97 -19.11 8.42 9.47
CA ARG A 97 -18.10 7.52 10.03
C ARG A 97 -16.70 7.85 9.53
N ILE A 98 -16.55 8.27 8.27
CA ILE A 98 -15.27 8.79 7.75
C ILE A 98 -14.79 9.97 8.60
N ALA A 99 -15.67 10.91 8.94
CA ALA A 99 -15.31 12.04 9.79
C ALA A 99 -14.91 11.60 11.20
N ARG A 100 -15.53 10.54 11.73
CA ARG A 100 -15.13 9.93 13.01
C ARG A 100 -13.77 9.24 12.93
N ALA A 101 -13.52 8.51 11.86
CA ALA A 101 -12.27 7.77 11.64
C ALA A 101 -11.06 8.70 11.42
N LYS A 102 -11.29 9.98 11.14
CA LYS A 102 -10.25 11.01 11.03
C LYS A 102 -9.93 11.74 12.35
N ARG A 103 -10.57 11.38 13.46
CA ARG A 103 -10.21 11.93 14.79
C ARG A 103 -8.87 11.38 15.26
N VAL A 104 -8.31 12.04 16.29
CA VAL A 104 -7.01 11.67 16.83
C VAL A 104 -7.05 10.25 17.40
N GLU A 105 -8.09 9.92 18.16
CA GLU A 105 -8.24 8.61 18.81
C GLU A 105 -8.36 7.47 17.78
N ALA A 106 -9.04 7.73 16.66
CA ALA A 106 -9.12 6.75 15.56
C ALA A 106 -7.81 6.63 14.78
N ALA A 107 -6.99 7.69 14.73
CA ALA A 107 -5.67 7.63 14.11
C ALA A 107 -4.67 6.86 14.98
N GLU A 108 -4.73 7.01 16.31
CA GLU A 108 -4.01 6.16 17.26
C GLU A 108 -4.44 4.69 17.09
N GLY A 109 -5.75 4.46 16.94
CA GLY A 109 -6.27 3.13 16.63
C GLY A 109 -5.75 2.55 15.31
N LEU A 110 -5.56 3.37 14.27
CA LEU A 110 -4.93 2.91 13.02
C LEU A 110 -3.48 2.49 13.24
N ALA A 111 -2.72 3.22 14.07
CA ALA A 111 -1.34 2.84 14.40
C ALA A 111 -1.31 1.47 15.11
N SER A 112 -2.16 1.27 16.12
CA SER A 112 -2.28 -0.04 16.79
C SER A 112 -2.71 -1.15 15.85
N LEU A 113 -3.60 -0.87 14.88
CA LEU A 113 -4.02 -1.84 13.88
C LEU A 113 -2.88 -2.26 12.93
N ILE A 114 -2.01 -1.32 12.56
CA ILE A 114 -0.81 -1.60 11.75
C ILE A 114 0.15 -2.50 12.52
N GLU A 115 0.41 -2.17 13.79
CA GLU A 115 1.26 -2.96 14.69
C GLU A 115 0.72 -4.39 14.84
N ALA A 116 -0.57 -4.55 15.15
CA ALA A 116 -1.21 -5.86 15.28
C ALA A 116 -1.15 -6.67 13.98
N ALA A 117 -1.36 -6.04 12.82
CA ALA A 117 -1.23 -6.72 11.53
C ALA A 117 0.21 -7.23 11.31
N ALA A 118 1.22 -6.43 11.66
CA ALA A 118 2.63 -6.77 11.45
C ALA A 118 3.12 -7.95 12.30
N GLU A 119 2.42 -8.28 13.40
CA GLU A 119 2.72 -9.47 14.20
C GLU A 119 2.27 -10.78 13.52
N GLU A 120 1.30 -10.70 12.60
CA GLU A 120 0.62 -11.87 12.01
C GLU A 120 1.02 -12.15 10.55
N VAL A 121 1.63 -11.19 9.84
CA VAL A 121 1.97 -11.34 8.41
C VAL A 121 3.39 -10.90 8.10
N ASP A 122 3.90 -11.33 6.93
CA ASP A 122 5.25 -10.97 6.51
C ASP A 122 5.36 -9.49 6.15
N HIS A 123 4.33 -8.92 5.51
CA HIS A 123 4.31 -7.52 5.07
C HIS A 123 2.95 -6.84 5.27
N VAL A 124 2.99 -5.60 5.73
CA VAL A 124 1.84 -4.70 5.80
C VAL A 124 2.08 -3.51 4.88
N VAL A 125 1.13 -3.20 4.00
CA VAL A 125 1.13 -1.99 3.16
C VAL A 125 -0.04 -1.11 3.58
N VAL A 126 0.23 0.14 3.96
CA VAL A 126 -0.80 1.13 4.30
C VAL A 126 -1.02 2.05 3.10
N ASP A 127 -2.17 1.96 2.44
CA ASP A 127 -2.56 2.85 1.33
C ASP A 127 -3.00 4.20 1.87
N ALA A 128 -2.11 5.18 1.83
CA ALA A 128 -2.29 6.46 2.47
C ALA A 128 -2.52 7.62 1.47
N PRO A 129 -3.45 8.54 1.79
CA PRO A 129 -3.62 9.78 1.03
C PRO A 129 -2.45 10.74 1.34
N PRO A 130 -2.30 11.86 0.60
CA PRO A 130 -1.32 12.88 0.96
C PRO A 130 -1.40 13.27 2.44
N VAL A 131 -0.26 13.42 3.10
CA VAL A 131 -0.18 13.79 4.53
C VAL A 131 -0.85 15.15 4.73
N ALA A 132 -2.09 15.13 5.22
CA ALA A 132 -2.94 16.30 5.47
C ALA A 132 -4.08 16.00 6.47
N SER A 133 -4.02 14.86 7.16
CA SER A 133 -5.05 14.38 8.08
C SER A 133 -4.48 13.37 9.07
N ASN A 134 -5.10 13.23 10.24
CA ASN A 134 -4.57 12.43 11.36
C ASN A 134 -4.22 10.99 10.97
N GLN A 135 -5.09 10.30 10.23
CA GLN A 135 -4.83 8.91 9.82
C GLN A 135 -3.67 8.80 8.81
N ALA A 136 -3.40 9.85 8.03
CA ALA A 136 -2.24 9.88 7.13
C ALA A 136 -0.95 10.14 7.91
N VAL A 137 -1.02 10.92 8.99
CA VAL A 137 0.11 11.09 9.93
C VAL A 137 0.38 9.76 10.64
N ALA A 138 -0.64 9.11 11.20
CA ALA A 138 -0.51 7.80 11.84
C ALA A 138 0.11 6.76 10.91
N ALA A 139 -0.33 6.70 9.64
CA ALA A 139 0.25 5.78 8.67
C ALA A 139 1.78 5.98 8.52
N VAL A 140 2.24 7.22 8.34
CA VAL A 140 3.67 7.48 8.13
C VAL A 140 4.52 7.38 9.40
N THR A 141 3.94 7.61 10.59
CA THR A 141 4.69 7.52 11.85
C THR A 141 4.68 6.12 12.46
N ALA A 142 3.75 5.24 12.06
CA ALA A 142 3.64 3.88 12.57
C ALA A 142 4.35 2.84 11.68
N ALA A 143 4.55 3.14 10.39
CA ALA A 143 5.25 2.24 9.48
C ALA A 143 6.77 2.33 9.64
N ASP A 144 7.46 1.21 9.45
CA ASP A 144 8.92 1.13 9.44
C ASP A 144 9.51 1.94 8.30
N ARG A 145 8.80 1.97 7.15
CA ARG A 145 9.24 2.65 5.93
C ARG A 145 8.15 3.43 5.25
N ILE A 146 8.54 4.49 4.56
CA ILE A 146 7.65 5.38 3.82
C ILE A 146 8.05 5.42 2.35
N ALA A 147 7.12 5.07 1.46
CA ALA A 147 7.28 5.22 0.03
C ALA A 147 6.28 6.24 -0.55
N ALA A 148 6.80 7.22 -1.29
CA ALA A 148 5.97 8.20 -1.99
C ALA A 148 5.59 7.70 -3.38
N VAL A 149 4.30 7.79 -3.73
CA VAL A 149 3.79 7.50 -5.07
C VAL A 149 3.44 8.80 -5.77
N THR A 150 3.98 9.02 -6.96
CA THR A 150 3.75 10.26 -7.72
C THR A 150 3.63 10.01 -9.22
N PRO A 151 2.72 10.67 -9.95
CA PRO A 151 2.71 10.57 -11.40
C PRO A 151 3.91 11.28 -12.02
N ALA A 152 4.50 10.69 -13.07
CA ALA A 152 5.60 11.22 -13.87
C ALA A 152 5.20 12.47 -14.70
N THR A 153 4.85 13.54 -13.98
CA THR A 153 4.38 14.81 -14.53
C THR A 153 5.02 15.96 -13.77
N VAL A 154 5.00 17.16 -14.35
CA VAL A 154 5.46 18.38 -13.66
C VAL A 154 4.71 18.59 -12.34
N HIS A 155 3.38 18.42 -12.36
CA HIS A 155 2.56 18.54 -11.16
C HIS A 155 2.93 17.50 -10.10
N GLY A 156 3.13 16.24 -10.51
CA GLY A 156 3.54 15.15 -9.61
C GLY A 156 4.90 15.39 -8.99
N ARG A 157 5.89 15.88 -9.75
CA ARG A 157 7.20 16.27 -9.22
C ARG A 157 7.08 17.35 -8.15
N ASP A 158 6.33 18.42 -8.42
CA ASP A 158 6.16 19.51 -7.45
C ASP A 158 5.36 19.03 -6.22
N ALA A 159 4.43 18.10 -6.41
CA ALA A 159 3.67 17.50 -5.31
C ALA A 159 4.52 16.58 -4.44
N LEU A 160 5.45 15.83 -5.04
CA LEU A 160 6.41 14.99 -4.32
C LEU A 160 7.26 15.82 -3.36
N GLU A 161 7.77 16.98 -3.79
CA GLU A 161 8.54 17.87 -2.92
C GLU A 161 7.70 18.42 -1.75
N ARG A 162 6.42 18.75 -2.00
CA ARG A 162 5.51 19.14 -0.91
C ARG A 162 5.25 17.99 0.05
N LEU A 163 5.07 16.77 -0.46
CA LEU A 163 4.88 15.58 0.37
C LEU A 163 6.10 15.35 1.27
N ARG A 164 7.32 15.42 0.70
CA ARG A 164 8.58 15.31 1.46
C ARG A 164 8.67 16.32 2.60
N GLY A 165 8.28 17.58 2.34
CA GLY A 165 8.21 18.61 3.38
C GLY A 165 7.25 18.25 4.52
N ARG A 166 6.04 17.80 4.20
CA ARG A 166 5.04 17.43 5.22
C ARG A 166 5.42 16.19 6.03
N VAL A 167 6.09 15.22 5.40
CA VAL A 167 6.62 14.04 6.09
C VAL A 167 7.73 14.46 7.07
N GLN A 168 8.60 15.41 6.67
CA GLN A 168 9.61 16.00 7.57
C GLN A 168 8.99 16.80 8.71
N ASP A 169 7.89 17.51 8.47
CA ASP A 169 7.19 18.29 9.50
C ASP A 169 6.67 17.41 10.67
N VAL A 170 6.45 16.12 10.43
CA VAL A 170 6.04 15.13 11.45
C VAL A 170 7.20 14.29 11.98
N GLY A 171 8.45 14.63 11.63
CA GLY A 171 9.66 13.98 12.14
C GLY A 171 10.14 12.79 11.31
N GLU A 172 9.49 12.49 10.19
CA GLU A 172 9.74 11.32 9.36
C GLU A 172 10.47 11.64 8.04
N ARG A 173 10.83 10.61 7.28
CA ARG A 173 11.49 10.75 5.97
C ARG A 173 10.89 9.79 4.94
N VAL A 174 10.75 10.26 3.69
CA VAL A 174 10.45 9.37 2.56
C VAL A 174 11.70 8.57 2.18
N ASP A 175 11.61 7.24 2.25
CA ASP A 175 12.72 6.32 2.00
C ASP A 175 12.79 5.84 0.56
N ALA A 176 11.65 5.80 -0.14
CA ALA A 176 11.56 5.40 -1.54
C ALA A 176 10.54 6.26 -2.30
N THR A 177 10.73 6.40 -3.60
CA THR A 177 9.81 7.11 -4.49
C THR A 177 9.48 6.25 -5.70
N VAL A 178 8.18 6.03 -5.94
CA VAL A 178 7.64 5.29 -7.08
C VAL A 178 6.96 6.26 -8.03
N ALA A 179 7.47 6.37 -9.25
CA ALA A 179 6.82 7.11 -10.32
C ALA A 179 5.77 6.23 -11.02
N THR A 180 4.56 6.74 -11.17
CA THR A 180 3.52 6.10 -11.98
C THR A 180 3.39 6.81 -13.33
N ARG A 181 2.86 6.09 -14.32
CA ARG A 181 2.55 6.64 -15.66
C ARG A 181 3.78 7.15 -16.40
N GLY A 182 4.91 6.47 -16.25
CA GLY A 182 6.16 6.81 -16.94
C GLY A 182 7.31 7.03 -15.98
N SER A 183 8.32 7.76 -16.46
CA SER A 183 9.60 7.95 -15.76
C SER A 183 9.74 9.34 -15.15
N LEU A 184 10.23 9.39 -13.91
CA LEU A 184 10.57 10.64 -13.23
C LEU A 184 12.00 10.54 -12.68
N PRO A 185 12.95 11.42 -13.08
CA PRO A 185 14.33 11.35 -12.60
C PRO A 185 14.54 11.43 -11.08
N ALA A 186 13.53 11.90 -10.34
CA ALA A 186 13.55 12.00 -8.88
C ALA A 186 12.94 10.77 -8.19
N ALA A 187 12.51 9.75 -8.94
CA ALA A 187 11.98 8.50 -8.45
C ALA A 187 13.05 7.40 -8.47
N ASP A 188 12.93 6.48 -7.53
CA ASP A 188 13.81 5.31 -7.42
C ASP A 188 13.32 4.17 -8.33
N VAL A 189 12.00 4.10 -8.56
CA VAL A 189 11.37 3.11 -9.45
C VAL A 189 10.35 3.78 -10.36
N ASP A 190 10.39 3.42 -11.64
CA ASP A 190 9.44 3.88 -12.65
C ASP A 190 8.48 2.74 -13.03
N LEU A 191 7.20 2.92 -12.77
CA LEU A 191 6.17 1.97 -13.20
C LEU A 191 5.71 2.30 -14.63
N PRO A 192 5.74 1.32 -15.56
CA PRO A 192 5.17 1.47 -16.88
C PRO A 192 3.72 1.93 -16.81
N THR A 193 3.29 2.70 -17.81
CA THR A 193 1.88 3.06 -17.94
C THR A 193 1.07 1.79 -18.15
N ALA A 194 0.36 1.37 -17.11
CA ALA A 194 -0.58 0.28 -17.21
C ALA A 194 -1.86 0.73 -17.95
N GLU A 195 -2.59 -0.23 -18.51
CA GLU A 195 -3.84 0.04 -19.24
C GLU A 195 -4.84 0.79 -18.34
N SER A 196 -5.58 1.71 -18.96
CA SER A 196 -6.46 2.70 -18.32
C SER A 196 -7.82 2.15 -17.88
N GLU A 197 -8.08 0.87 -18.07
CA GLU A 197 -9.38 0.28 -17.70
C GLU A 197 -9.50 0.20 -16.17
N PRO A 198 -10.71 0.36 -15.60
CA PRO A 198 -10.94 0.12 -14.19
C PRO A 198 -10.55 -1.31 -13.83
N VAL A 199 -9.56 -1.44 -12.97
CA VAL A 199 -9.03 -2.73 -12.54
C VAL A 199 -9.60 -3.02 -11.15
N THR A 200 -10.32 -4.14 -11.02
CA THR A 200 -10.90 -4.61 -9.76
C THR A 200 -10.14 -5.81 -9.17
N ARG A 201 -8.98 -6.16 -9.76
CA ARG A 201 -8.12 -7.29 -9.35
C ARG A 201 -6.66 -7.00 -9.69
N PRO A 202 -5.67 -7.45 -8.90
CA PRO A 202 -4.26 -7.28 -9.24
C PRO A 202 -3.94 -7.76 -10.68
N THR A 203 -3.17 -6.96 -11.41
CA THR A 203 -2.80 -7.25 -12.81
C THR A 203 -1.41 -7.82 -12.95
N VAL A 204 -0.56 -7.66 -11.94
CA VAL A 204 0.75 -8.30 -11.88
C VAL A 204 0.61 -9.81 -12.07
N ARG A 205 1.52 -10.36 -12.85
CA ARG A 205 1.60 -11.79 -13.15
C ARG A 205 2.99 -12.30 -12.80
N PRO A 206 3.12 -13.59 -12.47
CA PRO A 206 4.43 -14.21 -12.29
C PRO A 206 5.27 -14.24 -13.59
N ASN A 207 4.67 -13.97 -14.76
CA ASN A 207 5.23 -14.24 -16.09
C ASN A 207 6.06 -13.10 -16.72
N GLY A 208 6.85 -12.35 -15.96
CA GLY A 208 7.98 -11.69 -16.61
C GLY A 208 7.78 -10.40 -17.39
N ASP A 209 6.57 -9.87 -17.51
CA ASP A 209 6.38 -8.65 -18.28
C ASP A 209 7.06 -7.43 -17.61
N ALA A 210 7.28 -6.37 -18.40
CA ALA A 210 7.97 -5.17 -17.93
C ALA A 210 7.28 -4.52 -16.72
N TYR A 211 5.95 -4.69 -16.61
CA TYR A 211 5.19 -4.18 -15.47
C TYR A 211 5.47 -5.00 -14.21
N GLY A 212 5.42 -6.32 -14.29
CA GLY A 212 5.75 -7.22 -13.19
C GLY A 212 7.19 -7.07 -12.71
N GLN A 213 8.16 -6.92 -13.63
CA GLN A 213 9.54 -6.59 -13.28
C GLN A 213 9.63 -5.27 -12.49
N ALA A 214 8.94 -4.23 -12.94
CA ALA A 214 8.92 -2.94 -12.26
C ALA A 214 8.26 -3.02 -10.87
N ILE A 215 7.20 -3.82 -10.71
CA ILE A 215 6.55 -4.06 -9.41
C ILE A 215 7.46 -4.87 -8.48
N ALA A 216 8.20 -5.86 -8.98
CA ALA A 216 9.19 -6.60 -8.19
C ALA A 216 10.29 -5.66 -7.66
N THR A 217 10.85 -4.82 -8.53
CA THR A 217 11.83 -3.80 -8.13
C THR A 217 11.25 -2.78 -7.15
N ALA A 218 9.98 -2.37 -7.33
CA ALA A 218 9.28 -1.50 -6.39
C ALA A 218 9.14 -2.15 -5.02
N LEU A 219 8.76 -3.42 -4.95
CA LEU A 219 8.63 -4.17 -3.70
C LEU A 219 9.97 -4.22 -2.94
N GLU A 220 11.05 -4.60 -3.63
CA GLU A 220 12.40 -4.63 -3.06
C GLU A 220 12.85 -3.24 -2.56
N THR A 221 12.66 -2.21 -3.38
CA THR A 221 13.08 -0.84 -3.06
C THR A 221 12.30 -0.25 -1.89
N CYS A 222 10.98 -0.44 -1.86
CA CYS A 222 10.10 0.10 -0.84
C CYS A 222 10.28 -0.58 0.52
N PHE A 223 10.45 -1.91 0.55
CA PHE A 223 10.68 -2.64 1.80
C PHE A 223 12.16 -2.77 2.17
N GLY A 224 13.10 -2.38 1.31
CA GLY A 224 14.53 -2.52 1.58
C GLY A 224 14.97 -3.98 1.64
N THR A 225 14.24 -4.86 0.95
CA THR A 225 14.47 -6.31 0.94
C THR A 225 14.94 -6.76 -0.43
N THR A 226 15.44 -8.00 -0.49
CA THR A 226 15.67 -8.72 -1.76
C THR A 226 14.68 -9.87 -1.79
N LEU A 227 14.03 -10.09 -2.94
CA LEU A 227 13.12 -11.22 -3.12
C LEU A 227 13.92 -12.52 -3.05
N SER A 228 13.30 -13.58 -2.53
CA SER A 228 14.02 -14.81 -2.22
C SER A 228 14.50 -15.50 -3.51
N GLU A 229 15.79 -15.81 -3.60
CA GLU A 229 16.30 -16.80 -4.56
C GLU A 229 15.89 -18.19 -4.07
N ALA A 230 14.64 -18.59 -4.30
CA ALA A 230 14.20 -19.93 -3.92
C ALA A 230 14.98 -20.99 -4.73
N GLY A 231 15.73 -21.84 -4.00
CA GLY A 231 16.54 -22.92 -4.54
C GLY A 231 15.74 -23.92 -5.37
N GLU A 232 16.36 -24.34 -6.48
CA GLU A 232 15.94 -25.41 -7.40
C GLU A 232 14.44 -25.47 -7.73
N GLY A 233 13.90 -24.36 -8.24
CA GLY A 233 12.55 -24.34 -8.81
C GLY A 233 12.07 -22.96 -9.28
N ALA A 234 12.89 -22.25 -10.06
CA ALA A 234 12.60 -20.95 -10.68
C ALA A 234 12.34 -19.78 -9.69
N GLY A 235 13.44 -19.10 -9.31
CA GLY A 235 13.38 -17.85 -8.55
C GLY A 235 12.51 -16.79 -9.20
N VAL A 236 11.93 -15.89 -8.39
CA VAL A 236 10.98 -14.84 -8.82
C VAL A 236 11.59 -14.03 -9.97
N LEU A 237 12.78 -13.43 -9.80
CA LEU A 237 13.50 -12.73 -10.88
C LEU A 237 13.89 -13.62 -12.08
N ASN A 238 14.03 -14.93 -11.87
CA ASN A 238 14.31 -15.90 -12.93
C ASN A 238 13.04 -16.29 -13.72
N ARG A 239 11.84 -16.15 -13.12
CA ARG A 239 10.55 -16.18 -13.81
C ARG A 239 10.31 -14.91 -14.63
N PHE A 240 11.07 -13.84 -14.36
CA PHE A 240 11.04 -12.60 -15.14
C PHE A 240 12.12 -12.45 -16.23
N ARG A 241 12.97 -13.47 -16.47
CA ARG A 241 13.99 -13.44 -17.54
C ARG A 241 13.61 -14.19 -18.80
#